data_AF-A0A317UQ93-F1
#
_entry.id   AF-A0A317UQ93-F1
#
_cell.length_a   1.000
_cell.length_b   1.000
_cell.length_c   1.000
_cell.angle_alpha   90.00
_cell.angle_beta   90.00
_cell.angle_gamma   90.00
#
_symmetry.space_group_name_H-M   'P 1'
#
loop_
_entity.id
_entity.type
_entity.pdbx_description
1 polymer ?
#
loop_
_entity_poly.entity_id
_entity_poly.type
_entity_poly.pdbx_seq_one_letter_code
_entity_poly.pdbx_strand_id
1 'polypeptide(L)'
;MRTQRSVVWLGTFVLVSLFLICFRGSNPSPAVNVFPSPDPRPSAIFQRPAIPPNAQLIEQTTNRKVAQPDGFILLHRLSRMLSSIPIGYWHANRKTLARLGVQLIDEYDTIYHALLPFWALEPKTIRERARETLGFDNSMIGILIRNGSVSLAEGGAYEQSWQRSATVKMIKTFVEYLPDMDLVFNALDEPRVIVPNEDLQRLVAIAKDRISQDT
;
A
#
# COMPACT_ATOMS: atom_id res chain seq x y z
N MET A 1 -57.02 -2.09 49.66
CA MET A 1 -56.61 -2.36 48.26
C MET A 1 -55.94 -1.17 47.54
N ARG A 2 -55.99 0.08 48.05
CA ARG A 2 -55.37 1.26 47.40
C ARG A 2 -53.86 1.41 47.67
N THR A 3 -53.39 1.07 48.86
CA THR A 3 -51.98 1.19 49.29
C THR A 3 -51.07 0.17 48.61
N GLN A 4 -51.59 -1.03 48.29
CA GLN A 4 -50.83 -2.11 47.68
C GLN A 4 -50.44 -1.81 46.23
N ARG A 5 -51.25 -1.04 45.50
CA ARG A 5 -50.94 -0.62 44.12
C ARG A 5 -49.84 0.43 44.11
N SER A 6 -49.82 1.37 45.05
CA SER A 6 -48.80 2.41 45.13
C SER A 6 -47.39 1.85 45.38
N VAL A 7 -47.28 0.82 46.21
CA VAL A 7 -45.99 0.16 46.51
C VAL A 7 -45.44 -0.57 45.28
N VAL A 8 -46.31 -1.21 44.50
CA VAL A 8 -45.91 -1.87 43.24
C VAL A 8 -45.42 -0.86 42.21
N TRP A 9 -46.14 0.27 42.06
CA TRP A 9 -45.73 1.34 41.14
C TRP A 9 -44.39 1.97 41.53
N LEU A 10 -44.15 2.19 42.83
CA LEU A 10 -42.88 2.72 43.32
C LEU A 10 -41.72 1.74 43.04
N GLY A 11 -41.94 0.44 43.29
CA GLY A 11 -40.95 -0.61 43.03
C GLY A 11 -40.59 -0.74 41.56
N THR A 12 -41.58 -0.68 40.66
CA THR A 12 -41.33 -0.72 39.21
C THR A 12 -40.59 0.53 38.72
N PHE A 13 -40.89 1.70 39.29
CA PHE A 13 -40.22 2.94 38.90
C PHE A 13 -38.74 2.92 39.30
N VAL A 14 -38.43 2.44 40.51
CA VAL A 14 -37.04 2.29 40.97
C VAL A 14 -36.27 1.30 40.08
N LEU A 15 -36.88 0.16 39.71
CA LEU A 15 -36.26 -0.84 38.84
C LEU A 15 -35.96 -0.30 37.43
N VAL A 16 -36.91 0.42 36.83
CA VAL A 16 -36.72 1.06 35.51
C VAL A 16 -35.66 2.15 35.58
N SER A 17 -35.64 2.93 36.67
CA SER A 17 -34.63 3.98 36.85
C SER A 17 -33.23 3.40 37.06
N LEU A 18 -33.10 2.29 37.80
CA LEU A 18 -31.82 1.59 37.98
C LEU A 18 -31.35 0.97 36.66
N PHE A 19 -32.28 0.40 35.88
CA PHE A 19 -31.98 -0.15 34.55
C PHE A 19 -31.48 0.94 33.60
N LEU A 20 -32.11 2.11 33.58
CA LEU A 20 -31.67 3.26 32.76
C LEU A 20 -30.33 3.83 33.20
N ILE A 21 -29.99 3.77 34.48
CA ILE A 21 -28.67 4.20 34.99
C ILE A 21 -27.59 3.19 34.60
N CYS A 22 -27.87 1.89 34.71
CA CYS A 22 -26.92 0.83 34.35
C CYS A 22 -26.75 0.64 32.83
N PHE A 23 -27.76 0.96 32.02
CA PHE A 23 -27.75 0.86 30.55
C PHE A 23 -27.58 2.20 29.83
N ARG A 24 -27.19 3.27 30.53
CA ARG A 24 -26.73 4.49 29.87
C ARG A 24 -25.39 4.19 29.22
N GLY A 25 -25.46 3.62 28.02
CA GLY A 25 -24.32 3.28 27.20
C GLY A 25 -23.38 4.47 27.12
N SER A 26 -22.10 4.22 27.42
CA SER A 26 -21.03 5.14 27.11
C SER A 26 -21.15 5.51 25.63
N ASN A 27 -21.59 6.73 25.34
CA ASN A 27 -21.45 7.27 23.99
C ASN A 27 -19.97 7.16 23.65
N PRO A 28 -19.58 6.42 22.59
CA PRO A 28 -18.20 6.44 22.16
C PRO A 28 -17.88 7.89 21.81
N SER A 29 -16.84 8.45 22.44
CA SER A 29 -16.32 9.75 22.04
C SER A 29 -16.11 9.75 20.53
N PRO A 30 -16.43 10.84 19.81
CA PRO A 30 -16.11 10.93 18.40
C PRO A 30 -14.61 10.66 18.26
N ALA A 31 -14.24 9.66 17.47
CA ALA A 31 -12.85 9.38 17.18
C ALA A 31 -12.26 10.65 16.56
N VAL A 32 -11.46 11.37 17.33
CA VAL A 32 -10.62 12.43 16.78
C VAL A 32 -9.58 11.69 15.96
N ASN A 33 -9.72 11.74 14.64
CA ASN A 33 -8.70 11.30 13.70
C ASN A 33 -7.47 12.20 13.87
N VAL A 34 -6.67 11.94 14.92
CA VAL A 34 -5.39 12.59 15.13
C VAL A 34 -4.43 11.96 14.14
N PHE A 35 -4.35 12.54 12.94
CA PHE A 35 -3.22 12.28 12.07
C PHE A 35 -1.94 12.69 12.82
N PRO A 36 -0.91 11.84 12.85
CA PRO A 36 0.36 12.21 13.48
C PRO A 36 0.91 13.49 12.83
N SER A 37 1.55 14.34 13.65
CA SER A 37 2.23 15.55 13.18
C SER A 37 3.15 15.22 12.01
N PRO A 38 3.28 16.09 10.98
CA PRO A 38 4.19 15.85 9.87
C PRO A 38 5.58 15.51 10.39
N ASP A 39 6.13 14.38 9.92
CA ASP A 39 7.47 13.95 10.33
C ASP A 39 8.47 15.08 10.00
N PRO A 40 9.43 15.38 10.90
CA PRO A 40 10.53 16.26 10.57
C PRO A 40 11.24 15.74 9.32
N ARG A 41 11.74 16.65 8.48
CA ARG A 41 12.49 16.27 7.27
C ARG A 41 13.50 15.18 7.62
N PRO A 42 13.67 14.13 6.81
CA PRO A 42 14.71 13.15 7.07
C PRO A 42 16.03 13.91 7.19
N SER A 43 16.74 13.69 8.30
CA SER A 43 18.06 14.26 8.54
C SER A 43 18.90 14.03 7.30
N ALA A 44 19.73 15.00 6.90
CA ALA A 44 20.70 14.86 5.79
C ALA A 44 21.70 13.69 5.98
N ILE A 45 21.60 13.00 7.11
CA ILE A 45 22.32 11.78 7.51
C ILE A 45 21.51 10.51 7.16
N PHE A 46 20.62 10.55 6.17
CA PHE A 46 20.28 9.32 5.45
C PHE A 46 21.36 9.12 4.39
N GLN A 47 22.53 8.62 4.83
CA GLN A 47 23.52 8.09 3.88
C GLN A 47 22.77 7.09 3.01
N ARG A 48 22.77 7.32 1.69
CA ARG A 48 22.24 6.38 0.70
C ARG A 48 22.77 5.00 1.12
N PRO A 49 21.91 4.03 1.51
CA PRO A 49 22.40 2.73 1.93
C PRO A 49 23.30 2.19 0.81
N ALA A 50 24.40 1.53 1.18
CA ALA A 50 25.22 0.84 0.20
C ALA A 50 24.28 0.04 -0.70
N ILE A 51 24.44 0.24 -2.02
CA ILE A 51 23.61 -0.29 -3.10
C ILE A 51 22.89 -1.56 -2.62
N PRO A 52 21.56 -1.50 -2.35
CA PRO A 52 20.87 -2.67 -1.80
C PRO A 52 21.05 -3.85 -2.77
N PRO A 53 21.04 -5.10 -2.29
CA PRO A 53 21.38 -6.27 -3.13
C PRO A 53 20.61 -6.33 -4.47
N ASN A 54 19.40 -5.75 -4.50
CA ASN A 54 18.60 -5.59 -5.71
C ASN A 54 19.19 -4.59 -6.73
N ALA A 55 19.87 -3.53 -6.32
CA ALA A 55 20.50 -2.60 -7.23
C ALA A 55 21.80 -3.17 -7.85
N GLN A 56 22.51 -4.07 -7.14
CA GLN A 56 23.55 -4.90 -7.76
C GLN A 56 22.96 -5.89 -8.78
N LEU A 57 21.77 -6.44 -8.50
CA LEU A 57 21.04 -7.28 -9.46
C LEU A 57 20.60 -6.48 -10.70
N ILE A 58 20.25 -5.20 -10.56
CA ILE A 58 19.93 -4.30 -11.69
C ILE A 58 21.17 -4.04 -12.57
N GLU A 59 22.35 -3.79 -11.98
CA GLU A 59 23.59 -3.65 -12.74
C GLU A 59 24.02 -4.96 -13.41
N GLN A 60 23.89 -6.08 -12.70
CA GLN A 60 24.21 -7.41 -13.25
C GLN A 60 23.27 -7.78 -14.40
N THR A 61 21.97 -7.47 -14.32
CA THR A 61 21.02 -7.73 -15.41
C THR A 61 21.24 -6.80 -16.60
N THR A 62 21.59 -5.53 -16.36
CA THR A 62 21.97 -4.57 -17.41
C THR A 62 23.18 -5.08 -18.20
N ASN A 63 24.22 -5.54 -17.50
CA ASN A 63 25.42 -6.11 -18.13
C ASN A 63 25.16 -7.50 -18.76
N ARG A 64 24.24 -8.30 -18.22
CA ARG A 64 23.89 -9.63 -18.73
C ARG A 64 23.04 -9.59 -20.00
N LYS A 65 22.18 -8.57 -20.19
CA LYS A 65 21.44 -8.34 -21.45
C LYS A 65 22.38 -8.07 -22.63
N VAL A 66 23.60 -7.56 -22.37
CA VAL A 66 24.60 -7.26 -23.42
C VAL A 66 25.46 -8.47 -23.79
N ALA A 67 25.51 -9.53 -22.96
CA ALA A 67 26.54 -10.57 -23.06
C ALA A 67 26.09 -11.98 -23.51
N GLN A 68 24.81 -12.26 -23.80
CA GLN A 68 24.39 -13.63 -24.16
C GLN A 68 23.53 -13.72 -25.45
N PRO A 69 24.10 -14.22 -26.56
CA PRO A 69 23.34 -14.58 -27.77
C PRO A 69 22.29 -15.69 -27.51
N ASP A 70 22.50 -16.53 -26.50
CA ASP A 70 21.66 -17.69 -26.18
C ASP A 70 20.29 -17.33 -25.56
N GLY A 71 20.16 -16.12 -25.02
CA GLY A 71 18.93 -15.62 -24.39
C GLY A 71 17.76 -15.54 -25.39
N PHE A 72 18.03 -15.29 -26.67
CA PHE A 72 17.00 -15.16 -27.70
C PHE A 72 16.29 -16.50 -27.97
N ILE A 73 17.02 -17.62 -27.97
CA ILE A 73 16.45 -18.96 -28.19
C ILE A 73 15.60 -19.37 -26.97
N LEU A 74 16.05 -19.03 -25.78
CA LEU A 74 15.36 -19.33 -24.52
C LEU A 74 14.10 -18.48 -24.37
N LEU A 75 14.15 -17.18 -24.68
CA LEU A 75 13.00 -16.28 -24.72
C LEU A 75 11.97 -16.70 -25.79
N HIS A 76 12.42 -17.09 -26.98
CA HIS A 76 11.53 -17.58 -28.04
C HIS A 76 10.87 -18.92 -27.69
N ARG A 77 11.56 -19.80 -26.93
CA ARG A 77 10.99 -21.05 -26.41
C ARG A 77 10.00 -20.78 -25.26
N LEU A 78 10.33 -19.85 -24.36
CA LEU A 78 9.43 -19.41 -23.29
C LEU A 78 8.18 -18.69 -23.83
N SER A 79 8.33 -17.84 -24.83
CA SER A 79 7.21 -17.13 -25.49
C SER A 79 6.22 -18.11 -26.13
N ARG A 80 6.71 -19.15 -26.85
CA ARG A 80 5.86 -20.22 -27.39
C ARG A 80 5.19 -21.06 -26.30
N MET A 81 5.86 -21.26 -25.17
CA MET A 81 5.30 -22.02 -24.05
C MET A 81 4.23 -21.19 -23.30
N LEU A 82 4.48 -19.90 -23.07
CA LEU A 82 3.56 -18.98 -22.38
C LEU A 82 2.33 -18.63 -23.22
N SER A 83 2.47 -18.53 -24.54
CA SER A 83 1.33 -18.31 -25.47
C SER A 83 0.37 -19.50 -25.56
N SER A 84 0.81 -20.69 -25.15
CA SER A 84 -0.04 -21.89 -25.06
C SER A 84 -0.78 -22.04 -23.71
N ILE A 85 -0.54 -21.13 -22.76
CA ILE A 85 -1.11 -21.19 -21.41
C ILE A 85 -2.21 -20.12 -21.26
N PRO A 86 -3.42 -20.46 -20.77
CA PRO A 86 -4.49 -19.49 -20.58
C PRO A 86 -4.08 -18.36 -19.63
N ILE A 87 -4.40 -17.12 -20.00
CA ILE A 87 -4.18 -15.91 -19.19
C ILE A 87 -4.97 -16.07 -17.89
N GLY A 88 -4.27 -16.28 -16.75
CA GLY A 88 -4.89 -16.48 -15.43
C GLY A 88 -4.13 -17.37 -14.44
N TYR A 89 -3.14 -18.16 -14.89
CA TYR A 89 -2.45 -19.16 -14.06
C TYR A 89 -1.03 -18.75 -13.60
N TRP A 90 -0.85 -17.52 -13.13
CA TRP A 90 0.47 -16.95 -12.74
C TRP A 90 1.25 -17.77 -11.71
N HIS A 91 0.57 -18.40 -10.74
CA HIS A 91 1.23 -19.22 -9.70
C HIS A 91 1.82 -20.54 -10.22
N ALA A 92 1.20 -21.16 -11.22
CA ALA A 92 1.69 -22.39 -11.83
C ALA A 92 2.95 -22.12 -12.67
N ASN A 93 3.01 -20.95 -13.30
CA ASN A 93 4.13 -20.52 -14.12
C ASN A 93 5.38 -20.28 -13.27
N ARG A 94 5.29 -19.59 -12.13
CA ARG A 94 6.46 -19.28 -11.29
C ARG A 94 7.18 -20.53 -10.77
N LYS A 95 6.43 -21.54 -10.28
CA LYS A 95 7.03 -22.81 -9.79
C LYS A 95 7.68 -23.59 -10.93
N THR A 96 7.10 -23.58 -12.11
CA THR A 96 7.62 -24.29 -13.28
C THR A 96 8.88 -23.59 -13.82
N LEU A 97 8.87 -22.27 -13.90
CA LEU A 97 10.01 -21.45 -14.32
C LEU A 97 11.19 -21.55 -13.34
N ALA A 98 10.90 -21.56 -12.03
CA ALA A 98 11.93 -21.77 -11.00
C ALA A 98 12.61 -23.15 -11.14
N ARG A 99 11.86 -24.22 -11.44
CA ARG A 99 12.44 -25.55 -11.71
C ARG A 99 13.31 -25.60 -12.96
N LEU A 100 13.03 -24.74 -13.94
CA LEU A 100 13.82 -24.58 -15.15
C LEU A 100 15.05 -23.67 -14.95
N GLY A 101 15.33 -23.24 -13.72
CA GLY A 101 16.42 -22.30 -13.43
C GLY A 101 16.17 -20.88 -13.95
N VAL A 102 14.94 -20.58 -14.36
CA VAL A 102 14.55 -19.25 -14.84
C VAL A 102 14.12 -18.42 -13.63
N GLN A 103 14.99 -17.51 -13.22
CA GLN A 103 14.66 -16.48 -12.24
C GLN A 103 13.88 -15.38 -12.98
N LEU A 104 12.59 -15.20 -12.67
CA LEU A 104 11.84 -14.03 -13.11
C LEU A 104 12.42 -12.82 -12.35
N ILE A 105 13.18 -11.99 -13.05
CA ILE A 105 13.74 -10.72 -12.56
C ILE A 105 13.02 -9.56 -13.28
N ASP A 106 11.75 -9.76 -13.65
CA ASP A 106 11.05 -8.94 -14.65
C ASP A 106 10.41 -7.70 -14.03
N GLU A 107 10.03 -7.74 -12.76
CA GLU A 107 9.12 -6.73 -12.21
C GLU A 107 9.81 -5.42 -11.81
N TYR A 108 11.15 -5.38 -11.75
CA TYR A 108 11.88 -4.15 -11.41
C TYR A 108 11.72 -3.05 -12.46
N ASP A 109 11.71 -3.43 -13.76
CA ASP A 109 11.49 -2.47 -14.85
C ASP A 109 10.08 -1.86 -14.75
N THR A 110 9.09 -2.70 -14.42
CA THR A 110 7.70 -2.26 -14.20
C THR A 110 7.59 -1.29 -13.02
N ILE A 111 8.21 -1.61 -11.88
CA ILE A 111 8.22 -0.74 -10.70
C ILE A 111 8.92 0.57 -11.03
N TYR A 112 10.08 0.51 -11.70
CA TYR A 112 10.83 1.70 -12.11
C TYR A 112 9.96 2.61 -12.98
N HIS A 113 9.34 2.08 -14.04
CA HIS A 113 8.49 2.86 -14.93
C HIS A 113 7.21 3.39 -14.27
N ALA A 114 6.63 2.65 -13.31
CA ALA A 114 5.48 3.11 -12.55
C ALA A 114 5.82 4.28 -11.60
N LEU A 115 7.03 4.29 -11.03
CA LEU A 115 7.47 5.34 -10.11
C LEU A 115 8.09 6.55 -10.82
N LEU A 116 8.65 6.36 -12.01
CA LEU A 116 9.40 7.38 -12.76
C LEU A 116 8.66 8.72 -12.89
N PRO A 117 7.36 8.81 -13.23
CA PRO A 117 6.67 10.09 -13.35
C PRO A 117 6.61 10.87 -12.02
N PHE A 118 6.62 10.18 -10.88
CA PHE A 118 6.52 10.82 -9.57
C PHE A 118 7.83 11.51 -9.15
N TRP A 119 8.98 11.15 -9.72
CA TRP A 119 10.25 11.83 -9.46
C TRP A 119 10.35 13.23 -10.07
N ALA A 120 9.45 13.58 -10.99
CA ALA A 120 9.29 14.95 -11.45
C ALA A 120 8.55 15.85 -10.45
N LEU A 121 7.83 15.27 -9.48
CA LEU A 121 7.07 16.00 -8.46
C LEU A 121 7.93 16.28 -7.23
N GLU A 122 7.55 17.30 -6.47
CA GLU A 122 8.14 17.52 -5.15
C GLU A 122 7.64 16.45 -4.16
N PRO A 123 8.52 15.88 -3.31
CA PRO A 123 8.11 14.87 -2.33
C PRO A 123 7.00 15.35 -1.39
N LYS A 124 6.94 16.66 -1.12
CA LYS A 124 5.88 17.28 -0.30
C LYS A 124 4.51 17.13 -0.95
N THR A 125 4.41 17.33 -2.26
CA THR A 125 3.16 17.20 -3.02
C THR A 125 2.59 15.79 -2.91
N ILE A 126 3.42 14.76 -3.04
CA ILE A 126 2.98 13.36 -2.93
C ILE A 126 2.40 13.08 -1.53
N ARG A 127 3.08 13.50 -0.47
CA ARG A 127 2.60 13.33 0.92
C ARG A 127 1.33 14.12 1.21
N GLU A 128 1.14 15.29 0.61
CA GLU A 128 -0.10 16.06 0.74
C GLU A 128 -1.27 15.36 0.06
N ARG A 129 -1.08 14.87 -1.18
CA ARG A 129 -2.11 14.11 -1.90
C ARG A 129 -2.51 12.82 -1.21
N ALA A 130 -1.54 12.08 -0.65
CA ALA A 130 -1.80 10.88 0.13
C ALA A 130 -2.69 11.19 1.35
N ARG A 131 -2.36 12.23 2.12
CA ARG A 131 -3.14 12.65 3.30
C ARG A 131 -4.52 13.17 2.94
N GLU A 132 -4.63 13.98 1.90
CA GLU A 132 -5.90 14.47 1.36
C GLU A 132 -6.82 13.29 1.02
N THR A 133 -6.27 12.25 0.38
CA THR A 133 -7.04 11.07 -0.03
C THR A 133 -7.55 10.25 1.15
N LEU A 134 -6.81 10.19 2.27
CA LEU A 134 -7.22 9.47 3.49
C LEU A 134 -8.22 10.24 4.36
N GLY A 135 -8.42 11.54 4.11
CA GLY A 135 -9.28 12.40 4.92
C GLY A 135 -10.79 12.23 4.67
N PHE A 136 -11.19 11.39 3.71
CA PHE A 136 -12.58 11.22 3.27
C PHE A 136 -13.00 9.76 3.24
N ASP A 137 -14.30 9.50 3.40
CA ASP A 137 -14.87 8.16 3.19
C ASP A 137 -15.02 7.90 1.68
N ASN A 138 -13.97 7.34 1.07
CA ASN A 138 -13.84 7.23 -0.38
C ASN A 138 -13.33 5.85 -0.84
N SER A 139 -13.51 4.80 -0.04
CA SER A 139 -13.03 3.43 -0.32
C SER A 139 -11.52 3.35 -0.58
N MET A 140 -10.74 4.18 0.13
CA MET A 140 -9.28 4.11 0.14
C MET A 140 -8.84 3.46 1.45
N ILE A 141 -7.81 2.63 1.37
CA ILE A 141 -7.20 1.97 2.54
C ILE A 141 -5.88 2.68 2.83
N GLY A 142 -5.73 3.21 4.05
CA GLY A 142 -4.50 3.78 4.55
C GLY A 142 -3.73 2.79 5.39
N ILE A 143 -2.43 2.65 5.14
CA ILE A 143 -1.49 1.88 5.97
C ILE A 143 -0.32 2.80 6.31
N LEU A 144 -0.14 3.06 7.60
CA LEU A 144 1.00 3.83 8.10
C LEU A 144 2.02 2.88 8.69
N ILE A 145 3.28 3.09 8.31
CA ILE A 145 4.43 2.35 8.82
C ILE A 145 5.25 3.32 9.65
N ARG A 146 5.53 2.96 10.90
CA ARG A 146 6.40 3.71 11.80
C ARG A 146 7.30 2.75 12.58
N ASN A 147 8.59 3.05 12.63
CA ASN A 147 9.60 2.28 13.36
C ASN A 147 9.60 0.79 13.00
N GLY A 148 9.54 0.47 11.70
CA GLY A 148 9.56 -0.92 11.22
C GLY A 148 8.31 -1.73 11.59
N SER A 149 7.18 -1.08 11.87
CA SER A 149 5.91 -1.73 12.20
C SER A 149 4.72 -0.99 11.57
N VAL A 150 3.63 -1.72 11.31
CA VAL A 150 2.37 -1.10 10.87
C VAL A 150 1.72 -0.44 12.09
N SER A 151 1.73 0.89 12.14
CA SER A 151 1.17 1.67 13.25
C SER A 151 -0.33 1.87 13.11
N LEU A 152 -0.84 2.02 11.88
CA LEU A 152 -2.25 2.23 11.60
C LEU A 152 -2.66 1.54 10.29
N ALA A 153 -3.85 0.95 10.28
CA ALA A 153 -4.48 0.42 9.08
C ALA A 153 -5.98 0.73 9.10
N GLU A 154 -6.41 1.69 8.30
CA GLU A 154 -7.77 2.25 8.32
C GLU A 154 -8.33 2.46 6.91
N GLY A 155 -9.60 2.85 6.82
CA GLY A 155 -10.30 3.04 5.55
C GLY A 155 -10.75 1.73 4.89
N GLY A 156 -11.32 1.86 3.68
CA GLY A 156 -12.12 0.83 3.01
C GLY A 156 -13.50 0.66 3.64
N ALA A 157 -14.52 0.36 2.85
CA ALA A 157 -15.84 0.01 3.40
C ALA A 157 -15.77 -1.39 4.06
N TYR A 158 -16.84 -1.77 4.77
CA TYR A 158 -16.91 -3.03 5.51
C TYR A 158 -16.57 -4.25 4.62
N GLU A 159 -17.01 -4.22 3.37
CA GLU A 159 -16.81 -5.26 2.37
C GLU A 159 -15.34 -5.41 1.93
N GLN A 160 -14.50 -4.38 2.07
CA GLN A 160 -13.07 -4.41 1.73
C GLN A 160 -12.17 -4.64 2.96
N SER A 161 -12.75 -4.94 4.12
CA SER A 161 -12.00 -5.24 5.36
C SER A 161 -11.04 -6.42 5.21
N TRP A 162 -11.39 -7.40 4.37
CA TRP A 162 -10.52 -8.54 4.05
C TRP A 162 -9.27 -8.09 3.27
N GLN A 163 -9.42 -7.15 2.32
CA GLN A 163 -8.32 -6.62 1.52
C GLN A 163 -7.35 -5.84 2.42
N ARG A 164 -7.87 -4.98 3.30
CA ARG A 164 -7.06 -4.28 4.31
C ARG A 164 -6.25 -5.26 5.16
N SER A 165 -6.91 -6.28 5.68
CA SER A 165 -6.28 -7.30 6.53
C SER A 165 -5.24 -8.12 5.78
N ALA A 166 -5.50 -8.48 4.53
CA ALA A 166 -4.58 -9.19 3.65
C ALA A 166 -3.34 -8.34 3.33
N THR A 167 -3.51 -7.06 3.01
CA THR A 167 -2.40 -6.13 2.73
C THR A 167 -1.51 -5.96 3.96
N VAL A 168 -2.10 -5.78 5.15
CA VAL A 168 -1.33 -5.71 6.41
C VAL A 168 -0.55 -7.02 6.63
N LYS A 169 -1.18 -8.17 6.43
CA LYS A 169 -0.52 -9.48 6.58
C LYS A 169 0.63 -9.67 5.59
N MET A 170 0.48 -9.18 4.36
CA MET A 170 1.53 -9.19 3.35
C MET A 170 2.70 -8.29 3.76
N ILE A 171 2.44 -7.03 4.15
CA ILE A 171 3.49 -6.08 4.54
C ILE A 171 4.27 -6.55 5.76
N LYS A 172 3.60 -7.18 6.73
CA LYS A 172 4.24 -7.71 7.96
C LYS A 172 5.43 -8.63 7.70
N THR A 173 5.53 -9.29 6.56
CA THR A 173 6.66 -10.19 6.27
C THR A 173 7.96 -9.46 5.94
N PHE A 174 7.89 -8.16 5.62
CA PHE A 174 9.05 -7.36 5.24
C PHE A 174 9.07 -5.94 5.84
N VAL A 175 8.13 -5.63 6.75
CA VAL A 175 7.96 -4.27 7.32
C VAL A 175 9.19 -3.75 8.07
N GLU A 176 10.01 -4.65 8.63
CA GLU A 176 11.26 -4.30 9.31
C GLU A 176 12.30 -3.65 8.38
N TYR A 177 12.20 -3.89 7.06
CA TYR A 177 13.09 -3.31 6.05
C TYR A 177 12.55 -2.01 5.45
N LEU A 178 11.35 -1.57 5.85
CA LEU A 178 10.72 -0.38 5.30
C LEU A 178 11.00 0.85 6.19
N PRO A 179 11.26 2.02 5.57
CA PRO A 179 11.30 3.26 6.31
C PRO A 179 9.88 3.67 6.75
N ASP A 180 9.80 4.78 7.50
CA ASP A 180 8.52 5.38 7.84
C ASP A 180 7.81 5.88 6.57
N MET A 181 6.58 5.40 6.35
CA MET A 181 5.83 5.62 5.12
C MET A 181 4.34 5.70 5.37
N ASP A 182 3.66 6.50 4.53
CA ASP A 182 2.21 6.54 4.44
C ASP A 182 1.80 5.93 3.10
N LEU A 183 1.16 4.77 3.14
CA LEU A 183 0.73 4.01 1.97
C LEU A 183 -0.78 4.13 1.82
N VAL A 184 -1.21 4.46 0.61
CA VAL A 184 -2.63 4.60 0.27
C VAL A 184 -2.95 3.63 -0.85
N PHE A 185 -3.92 2.76 -0.61
CA PHE A 185 -4.36 1.74 -1.55
C PHE A 185 -5.79 2.03 -2.00
N ASN A 186 -6.00 1.93 -3.31
CA ASN A 186 -7.33 1.92 -3.86
C ASN A 186 -7.99 0.55 -3.57
N ALA A 187 -9.17 0.56 -2.95
CA ALA A 187 -9.89 -0.68 -2.62
C ALA A 187 -10.87 -1.11 -3.72
N LEU A 188 -10.97 -0.34 -4.80
CA LEU A 188 -11.82 -0.63 -5.96
C LEU A 188 -10.98 -1.04 -7.17
N ASP A 189 -11.65 -1.67 -8.14
CA ASP A 189 -11.00 -2.16 -9.37
C ASP A 189 -10.65 -1.04 -10.36
N GLU A 190 -11.26 0.14 -10.23
CA GLU A 190 -11.08 1.28 -11.14
C GLU A 190 -9.90 2.16 -10.75
N PRO A 191 -9.05 2.60 -11.69
CA PRO A 191 -7.90 3.47 -11.38
C PRO A 191 -8.34 4.84 -10.84
N ARG A 192 -7.58 5.36 -9.86
CA ARG A 192 -7.86 6.65 -9.19
C ARG A 192 -6.97 7.82 -9.64
N VAL A 193 -5.94 7.54 -10.43
CA VAL A 193 -5.02 8.54 -10.95
C VAL A 193 -5.04 8.43 -12.47
N ILE A 194 -5.52 9.48 -13.12
CA ILE A 194 -5.60 9.59 -14.58
C ILE A 194 -4.74 10.76 -14.99
N VAL A 195 -3.83 10.53 -15.94
CA VAL A 195 -2.90 11.54 -16.43
C VAL A 195 -2.99 11.57 -17.96
N PRO A 196 -3.18 12.75 -18.58
CA PRO A 196 -3.06 12.89 -20.03
C PRO A 196 -1.70 12.40 -20.52
N ASN A 197 -1.66 11.85 -21.74
CA ASN A 197 -0.44 11.26 -22.28
C ASN A 197 0.69 12.29 -22.42
N GLU A 198 0.37 13.52 -22.80
CA GLU A 198 1.33 14.61 -22.95
C GLU A 198 1.97 14.98 -21.59
N ASP A 199 1.18 15.03 -20.53
CA ASP A 199 1.65 15.30 -19.18
C ASP A 199 2.51 14.16 -18.64
N LEU A 200 2.11 12.91 -18.90
CA LEU A 200 2.90 11.75 -18.50
C LEU A 200 4.29 11.78 -19.15
N GLN A 201 4.36 12.03 -20.46
CA GLN A 201 5.63 12.14 -21.19
C GLN A 201 6.50 13.27 -20.64
N ARG A 202 5.90 14.43 -20.35
CA ARG A 202 6.59 15.58 -19.75
C ARG A 202 7.18 15.24 -18.37
N LEU A 203 6.40 14.59 -17.50
CA LEU A 203 6.87 14.17 -16.17
C LEU A 203 8.01 13.15 -16.29
N VAL A 204 7.91 12.18 -17.21
CA VAL A 204 8.98 11.21 -17.45
C VAL A 204 10.26 11.88 -17.94
N ALA A 205 10.17 12.86 -18.85
CA ALA A 205 11.34 13.61 -19.33
C ALA A 205 12.04 14.37 -18.20
N ILE A 206 11.28 15.14 -17.40
CA ILE A 206 11.82 15.88 -16.24
C ILE A 206 12.52 14.93 -15.25
N ALA A 207 11.91 13.77 -14.98
CA ALA A 207 12.48 12.79 -14.07
C ALA A 207 13.82 12.22 -14.58
N LYS A 208 13.91 11.88 -15.87
CA LYS A 208 15.15 11.39 -16.49
C LYS A 208 16.25 12.45 -16.48
N ASP A 209 15.91 13.70 -16.79
CA ASP A 209 16.87 14.80 -16.79
C ASP A 209 17.46 15.02 -15.38
N ARG A 210 16.62 14.99 -14.33
CA ARG A 210 17.08 15.07 -12.93
C ARG A 210 18.05 13.94 -12.57
N ILE A 211 17.72 12.69 -12.93
CA ILE A 211 18.60 11.54 -12.65
C ILE A 211 19.96 11.72 -13.33
N SER A 212 19.97 12.22 -14.56
CA SER A 212 21.20 12.42 -15.32
C SER A 212 22.12 13.52 -14.76
N GLN A 213 21.57 14.48 -14.01
CA GLN A 213 22.34 15.54 -13.37
C GLN A 213 22.97 15.09 -12.05
N ASP A 214 22.41 14.08 -11.40
CA ASP A 214 22.86 13.56 -10.10
C ASP A 214 23.90 12.42 -10.21
N THR A 215 24.27 12.01 -11.43
CA THR A 215 25.19 10.88 -11.72
C THR A 215 26.47 11.39 -12.37
#